data_AF-A0A3A0AW25-F1
#
_entry.id   AF-A0A3A0AW25-F1
#
_cell.length_a   1.000
_cell.length_b   1.000
_cell.length_c   1.000
_cell.angle_alpha   90.00
_cell.angle_beta   90.00
_cell.angle_gamma   90.00
#
_symmetry.space_group_name_H-M   'P 1'
#
loop_
_entity.id
_entity.type
_entity.pdbx_description
1 polymer ?
#
loop_
_entity_poly.entity_id
_entity_poly.type
_entity_poly.pdbx_seq_one_letter_code
_entity_poly.pdbx_strand_id
1 'polypeptide(L)'
;MEVTLQTVGPLFTLALGVGLVVRGLLGGRGGAQGLLRGGQRTIESAEGWRVFLVGLTFVGLGWAWYLELRWLLLLTITIAFVELQEASTVIRVWRAGEALKRRNTHVASR
;
A
#
# COMPACT_ATOMS: atom_id res chain seq x y z
N MET A 1 0.22 -35.08 1.46
CA MET A 1 -0.03 -33.80 2.16
C MET A 1 0.64 -32.60 1.49
N GLU A 2 1.23 -32.74 0.29
CA GLU A 2 1.88 -31.62 -0.43
C GLU A 2 0.92 -30.80 -1.30
N VAL A 3 -0.12 -31.44 -1.86
CA VAL A 3 -1.10 -30.79 -2.75
C VAL A 3 -1.90 -29.68 -2.05
N THR A 4 -2.19 -29.84 -0.76
CA THR A 4 -2.90 -28.83 0.05
C THR A 4 -2.05 -27.58 0.28
N LEU A 5 -0.75 -27.70 0.48
CA LEU A 5 0.13 -26.54 0.69
C LEU A 5 0.40 -25.78 -0.61
N GLN A 6 0.53 -26.49 -1.74
CA GLN A 6 0.74 -25.88 -3.06
C GLN A 6 -0.43 -25.01 -3.53
N THR A 7 -1.66 -25.32 -3.11
CA THR A 7 -2.86 -24.59 -3.56
C THR A 7 -3.40 -23.61 -2.51
N VAL A 8 -3.36 -23.97 -1.22
CA VAL A 8 -3.89 -23.11 -0.15
C VAL A 8 -3.01 -21.87 0.06
N GLY A 9 -1.69 -21.99 -0.08
CA GLY A 9 -0.77 -20.86 0.07
C GLY A 9 -1.02 -19.72 -0.92
N PRO A 10 -1.00 -19.98 -2.24
CA PRO A 10 -1.28 -18.96 -3.25
C PRO A 10 -2.69 -18.36 -3.13
N LEU A 11 -3.70 -19.19 -2.87
CA LEU A 11 -5.09 -18.72 -2.73
C LEU A 11 -5.28 -17.81 -1.52
N PHE A 12 -4.69 -18.16 -0.36
CA PHE A 12 -4.70 -17.29 0.81
C PHE A 12 -3.99 -15.96 0.53
N THR A 13 -2.85 -16.02 -0.14
CA THR A 13 -2.06 -14.83 -0.54
C THR A 13 -2.87 -13.91 -1.46
N LEU A 14 -3.57 -14.48 -2.45
CA LEU A 14 -4.48 -13.76 -3.33
C LEU A 14 -5.65 -13.13 -2.57
N ALA A 15 -6.33 -13.90 -1.71
CA ALA A 15 -7.47 -13.41 -0.93
C ALA A 15 -7.06 -12.25 -0.01
N LEU A 16 -5.91 -12.36 0.65
CA LEU A 16 -5.34 -11.29 1.47
C LEU A 16 -4.99 -10.06 0.61
N GLY A 17 -4.36 -10.27 -0.54
CA GLY A 17 -4.01 -9.20 -1.47
C GLY A 17 -5.23 -8.43 -1.98
N VAL A 18 -6.27 -9.14 -2.41
CA VAL A 18 -7.55 -8.54 -2.82
C VAL A 18 -8.17 -7.75 -1.67
N GLY A 19 -8.20 -8.31 -0.46
CA GLY A 19 -8.71 -7.60 0.72
C GLY A 19 -7.95 -6.30 1.01
N LEU A 20 -6.63 -6.30 0.85
CA LEU A 20 -5.78 -5.12 1.03
C LEU A 20 -5.96 -4.09 -0.10
N VAL A 21 -6.10 -4.53 -1.36
CA VAL A 21 -6.42 -3.64 -2.49
C VAL A 21 -7.74 -2.92 -2.23
N VAL A 22 -8.80 -3.67 -1.89
CA VAL A 22 -10.12 -3.11 -1.59
C VAL A 22 -10.02 -2.14 -0.41
N ARG A 23 -9.27 -2.51 0.65
CA ARG A 23 -9.05 -1.64 1.81
C ARG A 23 -8.28 -0.36 1.46
N GLY A 24 -7.26 -0.42 0.60
CA GLY A 24 -6.50 0.76 0.16
C GLY A 24 -7.35 1.70 -0.71
N LEU A 25 -8.23 1.15 -1.54
CA LEU A 25 -9.14 1.92 -2.38
C LEU A 25 -10.28 2.57 -1.58
N LEU A 26 -10.96 1.80 -0.72
CA LEU A 26 -12.19 2.21 -0.05
C LEU A 26 -11.98 2.75 1.38
N GLY A 27 -10.81 2.48 1.96
CA GLY A 27 -10.46 2.78 3.36
C GLY A 27 -10.82 1.66 4.34
N GLY A 28 -10.23 1.68 5.54
CA GLY A 28 -10.46 0.68 6.61
C GLY A 28 -11.45 1.12 7.70
N ARG A 29 -11.70 0.24 8.68
CA ARG A 29 -12.41 0.58 9.94
C ARG A 29 -11.64 1.70 10.64
N GLY A 30 -12.15 2.94 10.57
CA GLY A 30 -11.45 4.17 10.93
C GLY A 30 -11.57 5.29 9.88
N GLY A 31 -12.01 4.96 8.66
CA GLY A 31 -12.64 5.90 7.71
C GLY A 31 -11.75 6.84 6.89
N ALA A 32 -10.50 7.09 7.30
CA ALA A 32 -9.75 8.24 6.77
C ALA A 32 -8.85 7.99 5.55
N GLN A 33 -8.51 6.76 5.17
CA GLN A 33 -7.34 6.48 4.29
C GLN A 33 -7.69 5.87 2.91
N GLY A 34 -8.91 6.02 2.40
CA GLY A 34 -9.30 5.41 1.11
C GLY A 34 -8.97 6.30 -0.08
N LEU A 35 -8.17 5.83 -1.04
CA LEU A 35 -7.81 6.55 -2.28
C LEU A 35 -9.01 7.16 -3.03
N LEU A 36 -10.14 6.46 -3.06
CA LEU A 36 -11.31 6.86 -3.84
C LEU A 36 -12.32 7.70 -3.04
N ARG A 37 -12.04 7.99 -1.77
CA ARG A 37 -12.94 8.79 -0.93
C ARG A 37 -12.61 10.27 -1.08
N GLY A 38 -13.52 11.02 -1.70
CA GLY A 38 -13.43 12.48 -1.80
C GLY A 38 -13.43 13.15 -0.43
N GLY A 39 -12.65 14.23 -0.28
CA GLY A 39 -12.60 15.06 0.92
C GLY A 39 -11.50 14.70 1.94
N GLN A 40 -10.65 13.72 1.66
CA GLN A 40 -9.52 13.37 2.52
C GLN A 40 -8.35 14.34 2.39
N ARG A 41 -7.53 14.41 3.45
CA ARG A 41 -6.23 15.10 3.35
C ARG A 41 -5.31 14.27 2.46
N THR A 42 -4.52 14.92 1.61
CA THR A 42 -3.57 14.28 0.67
C THR A 42 -2.70 13.22 1.34
N ILE A 43 -2.35 13.40 2.62
CA ILE A 43 -1.56 12.46 3.41
C ILE A 43 -2.29 11.13 3.68
N GLU A 44 -3.60 11.19 3.90
CA GLU A 44 -4.41 10.01 4.21
C GLU A 44 -4.64 9.20 2.93
N SER A 45 -4.79 9.87 1.79
CA SER A 45 -4.81 9.24 0.47
C SER A 45 -3.47 8.59 0.14
N ALA A 46 -2.34 9.17 0.54
CA ALA A 46 -1.01 8.57 0.37
C ALA A 46 -0.81 7.33 1.25
N GLU A 47 -1.39 7.29 2.45
CA GLU A 47 -1.43 6.09 3.28
C GLU A 47 -2.30 4.99 2.64
N GLY A 48 -3.44 5.38 2.07
CA GLY A 48 -4.29 4.50 1.25
C GLY A 48 -3.57 3.89 0.05
N TRP A 49 -2.82 4.73 -0.68
CA TRP A 49 -1.94 4.33 -1.77
C TRP A 49 -0.93 3.26 -1.34
N ARG A 50 -0.31 3.45 -0.18
CA ARG A 50 0.64 2.45 0.33
C ARG A 50 -0.02 1.11 0.64
N VAL A 51 -1.21 1.11 1.24
CA VAL A 51 -1.97 -0.12 1.51
C VAL A 51 -2.40 -0.79 0.21
N PHE A 52 -2.82 -0.01 -0.78
CA PHE A 52 -3.16 -0.49 -2.12
C PHE A 52 -1.97 -1.16 -2.80
N LEU A 53 -0.79 -0.54 -2.82
CA LEU A 53 0.43 -1.11 -3.39
C LEU A 53 0.83 -2.42 -2.71
N VAL A 54 0.74 -2.49 -1.39
CA VAL A 54 0.96 -3.75 -0.65
C VAL A 54 -0.04 -4.80 -1.12
N GLY A 55 -1.33 -4.47 -1.20
CA GLY A 55 -2.33 -5.40 -1.71
C GLY A 55 -2.03 -5.90 -3.12
N LEU A 56 -1.65 -5.01 -4.04
CA LEU A 56 -1.30 -5.35 -5.42
C LEU A 56 -0.10 -6.29 -5.47
N THR A 57 0.88 -6.08 -4.59
CA THR A 57 2.05 -6.95 -4.41
C THR A 57 1.63 -8.37 -4.03
N PHE A 58 0.73 -8.51 -3.03
CA PHE A 58 0.22 -9.81 -2.62
C PHE A 58 -0.59 -10.50 -3.73
N VAL A 59 -1.35 -9.74 -4.52
CA VAL A 59 -2.04 -10.29 -5.70
C VAL A 59 -1.04 -10.82 -6.73
N GLY A 60 -0.01 -10.04 -7.06
CA GLY A 60 1.04 -10.44 -7.99
C GLY A 60 1.82 -11.67 -7.50
N LEU A 61 2.18 -11.71 -6.21
CA LEU A 61 2.85 -12.85 -5.59
C LEU A 61 2.00 -14.12 -5.64
N GLY A 62 0.73 -14.01 -5.25
CA GLY A 62 -0.20 -15.14 -5.27
C GLY A 62 -0.40 -15.69 -6.69
N TRP A 63 -0.53 -14.81 -7.68
CA TRP A 63 -0.69 -15.22 -9.09
C TRP A 63 0.59 -15.83 -9.67
N ALA A 64 1.75 -15.21 -9.41
CA ALA A 64 3.03 -15.70 -9.91
C ALA A 64 3.43 -17.02 -9.25
N TRP A 65 3.08 -17.24 -7.98
CA TRP A 65 3.22 -18.55 -7.33
C TRP A 65 2.27 -19.57 -7.95
N TYR A 66 0.98 -19.25 -8.08
CA TYR A 66 -0.01 -20.18 -8.66
C TYR A 66 0.35 -20.66 -10.08
N LEU A 67 0.96 -19.78 -10.89
CA LEU A 67 1.41 -20.11 -12.25
C LEU A 67 2.86 -20.60 -12.33
N GLU A 68 3.55 -20.74 -11.19
CA GLU A 68 4.98 -21.12 -11.11
C GLU A 68 5.95 -20.21 -11.88
N LEU A 69 5.58 -18.94 -12.08
CA LEU A 69 6.33 -17.96 -12.87
C LEU A 69 7.37 -17.23 -12.01
N ARG A 70 8.53 -17.87 -11.82
CA ARG A 70 9.62 -17.37 -10.96
C ARG A 70 10.12 -15.96 -11.31
N TRP A 71 10.13 -15.60 -12.60
CA TRP A 71 10.51 -14.26 -13.04
C TRP A 71 9.51 -13.18 -12.62
N LEU A 72 8.22 -13.49 -12.67
CA LEU A 72 7.17 -12.57 -12.23
C LEU A 72 7.19 -12.39 -10.71
N LEU A 73 7.55 -13.43 -9.95
CA LEU A 73 7.78 -13.30 -8.50
C LEU A 73 8.87 -12.26 -8.20
N LEU A 74 10.03 -12.38 -8.85
CA LEU A 74 11.16 -11.46 -8.65
C LEU A 74 10.82 -10.02 -9.08
N LEU A 75 10.16 -9.86 -10.23
CA LEU A 75 9.71 -8.54 -10.70
C LEU A 75 8.71 -7.92 -9.74
N THR A 76 7.72 -8.68 -9.27
CA THR A 76 6.71 -8.21 -8.32
C THR A 76 7.37 -7.72 -7.03
N ILE A 77 8.33 -8.48 -6.49
CA ILE A 77 9.05 -8.10 -5.26
C ILE A 77 9.87 -6.83 -5.47
N THR A 78 10.62 -6.75 -6.58
CA THR A 78 11.48 -5.60 -6.88
C THR A 78 10.67 -4.32 -7.06
N ILE A 79 9.60 -4.39 -7.86
CA ILE A 79 8.71 -3.25 -8.11
C ILE A 79 8.06 -2.82 -6.80
N ALA A 80 7.49 -3.77 -6.05
CA ALA A 80 6.88 -3.47 -4.76
C ALA A 80 7.85 -2.78 -3.81
N PHE A 81 9.10 -3.26 -3.74
CA PHE A 81 10.12 -2.67 -2.87
C PHE A 81 10.39 -1.20 -3.21
N VAL A 82 10.59 -0.88 -4.50
CA VAL A 82 10.85 0.49 -4.95
C VAL A 82 9.63 1.38 -4.68
N GLU A 83 8.44 0.93 -5.08
CA GLU A 83 7.19 1.68 -4.91
C GLU A 83 6.87 1.97 -3.43
N LEU A 84 7.14 1.02 -2.54
CA LEU A 84 6.98 1.21 -1.08
C LEU A 84 7.97 2.22 -0.51
N GLN A 85 9.21 2.25 -1.02
CA GLN A 85 10.21 3.24 -0.61
C GLN A 85 9.83 4.64 -1.08
N GLU A 86 9.40 4.78 -2.33
CA GLU A 86 8.95 6.06 -2.89
C GLU A 86 7.72 6.58 -2.14
N ALA A 87 6.69 5.75 -1.97
CA ALA A 87 5.49 6.13 -1.21
C ALA A 87 5.84 6.55 0.23
N SER A 88 6.72 5.81 0.90
CA SER A 88 7.15 6.14 2.28
C SER A 88 7.95 7.45 2.34
N THR A 89 8.79 7.71 1.34
CA THR A 89 9.57 8.95 1.23
C THR A 89 8.67 10.16 1.01
N VAL A 90 7.70 10.05 0.10
CA VAL A 90 6.69 11.10 -0.15
C VAL A 90 5.91 11.43 1.11
N ILE A 91 5.43 10.42 1.84
CA ILE A 91 4.71 10.61 3.11
C ILE A 91 5.62 11.33 4.13
N ARG A 92 6.89 10.92 4.25
CA ARG A 92 7.84 11.51 5.20
C ARG A 92 8.12 12.99 4.88
N VAL A 93 8.39 13.30 3.61
CA VAL A 93 8.65 14.66 3.14
C VAL A 93 7.42 15.54 3.35
N TRP A 94 6.22 15.05 3.05
CA TRP A 94 4.99 15.79 3.28
C TRP A 94 4.78 16.12 4.76
N ARG A 95 4.93 15.12 5.65
CA ARG A 95 4.81 15.32 7.11
C ARG A 95 5.81 16.36 7.63
N ALA A 96 7.05 16.33 7.12
CA ALA A 96 8.07 17.32 7.48
C ALA A 96 7.69 18.73 7.01
N GLY A 97 7.17 18.86 5.77
CA GLY A 97 6.69 20.13 5.22
C GLY A 97 5.53 20.73 6.02
N GLU A 98 4.54 19.92 6.41
CA GLU A 98 3.45 20.39 7.27
C GLU A 98 3.94 20.86 8.64
N ALA A 99 4.88 20.15 9.25
CA ALA A 99 5.44 20.54 10.55
C ALA A 99 6.22 21.87 10.47
N LEU A 100 6.90 22.14 9.36
CA LEU A 100 7.56 23.42 9.10
C LEU A 100 6.55 24.54 8.88
N LYS A 101 5.51 24.31 8.08
CA LYS A 101 4.45 25.29 7.82
C LYS A 101 3.77 25.74 9.12
N ARG A 102 3.43 24.80 10.01
CA ARG A 102 2.82 25.09 11.32
C ARG A 102 3.72 25.94 12.23
N ARG A 103 5.04 25.69 12.20
CA ARG A 103 6.01 26.51 12.95
C ARG A 103 6.04 27.95 12.44
N ASN A 104 6.10 28.16 11.14
CA ASN A 104 6.14 29.50 10.57
C ASN A 104 4.86 30.31 10.81
N THR A 105 3.69 29.67 10.80
CA THR A 105 2.43 30.35 11.14
C THR A 105 2.36 30.81 12.59
N HIS A 106 3.00 30.10 13.53
CA HIS A 106 3.09 30.52 14.93
C HIS A 106 4.07 31.67 15.17
N VAL A 107 5.08 31.83 14.31
CA VAL A 107 6.04 32.95 14.39
C VAL A 107 5.43 34.23 13.80
N ALA A 108 4.63 34.13 12.74
CA ALA A 108 4.01 35.29 12.09
C ALA A 108 2.83 35.91 12.87
N SER A 109 2.32 35.24 13.90
CA SER A 109 1.20 35.71 14.74
C SER A 109 1.65 36.33 16.07
N ARG A 110 2.95 36.57 16.26
CA ARG A 110 3.55 37.27 17.40
C ARG A 110 4.13 38.59 16.92
#